data_AF-C5KED4-F1
#
_entry.id   AF-C5KED4-F1
#
_cell.length_a   1.000
_cell.length_b   1.000
_cell.length_c   1.000
_cell.angle_alpha   90.00
_cell.angle_beta   90.00
_cell.angle_gamma   90.00
#
_symmetry.space_group_name_H-M   'P 1'
#
loop_
_entity.id
_entity.type
_entity.pdbx_description
1 polymer ?
#
loop_
_entity_poly.entity_id
_entity_poly.type
_entity_poly.pdbx_seq_one_letter_code
_entity_poly.pdbx_strand_id
1 'polypeptide(L)'
;MTTAVALPVAKSPKKVVSRAAERYLSKKQGTAVPEYPSVYIFVNPTSGGNKAGELMKLGMEKMSFQDKGLEADVSIFDIREGPSGEKPAFMQLRDLLDSPQGPAMGDYVRVVVAGGDGTVMWVLQELIQHGINTDRVCIGIIPFGTGNDFSRATGWGPSAPSDFPGSCLSGFRTWLKRWLSATIKQFDIWEVEVDLDDDGGVIYQLKGGKKVPLTETDTEVGNATDRKLKKLVKPMCNYFSTGVES
;
A
#
# COMPACT_ATOMS: atom_id res chain seq x y z
N MET A 1 6.10 12.98 13.66
CA MET A 1 4.92 13.34 12.85
C MET A 1 4.66 12.18 11.89
N THR A 2 3.48 11.55 11.93
CA THR A 2 3.11 10.41 11.06
C THR A 2 2.59 10.89 9.72
N THR A 3 2.93 10.18 8.65
CA THR A 3 2.64 10.60 7.27
C THR A 3 1.88 9.51 6.51
N ALA A 4 0.78 9.88 5.86
CA ALA A 4 0.21 9.10 4.77
C ALA A 4 0.82 9.59 3.45
N VAL A 5 1.02 8.67 2.52
CA VAL A 5 1.81 8.91 1.31
C VAL A 5 0.88 8.97 0.10
N ALA A 6 0.90 10.08 -0.64
CA ALA A 6 0.32 10.18 -1.98
C ALA A 6 1.41 9.89 -3.02
N LEU A 7 1.06 9.18 -4.08
CA LEU A 7 2.00 8.76 -5.11
C LEU A 7 1.79 9.55 -6.41
N PRO A 8 2.86 10.06 -7.05
CA PRO A 8 2.76 10.60 -8.40
C PRO A 8 2.70 9.47 -9.45
N VAL A 9 2.02 9.71 -10.58
CA VAL A 9 2.00 8.81 -11.75
C VAL A 9 3.43 8.47 -12.22
N ALA A 10 3.67 7.19 -12.52
CA ALA A 10 4.87 6.73 -13.22
C ALA A 10 4.97 7.44 -14.60
N LYS A 11 5.99 8.28 -14.77
CA LYS A 11 6.21 9.00 -16.02
C LYS A 11 6.68 8.04 -17.12
N SER A 12 5.87 7.87 -18.16
CA SER A 12 6.36 7.80 -19.55
C SER A 12 5.86 9.05 -20.31
N PRO A 13 6.56 9.51 -21.35
CA PRO A 13 6.86 10.93 -21.52
C PRO A 13 5.65 11.76 -21.97
N LYS A 14 5.47 12.88 -21.27
CA LYS A 14 4.56 14.00 -21.54
C LYS A 14 3.07 13.71 -21.33
N LYS A 15 2.58 14.03 -20.12
CA LYS A 15 1.51 15.03 -19.95
C LYS A 15 1.47 15.58 -18.52
N VAL A 16 1.84 16.86 -18.44
CA VAL A 16 1.36 17.92 -17.53
C VAL A 16 0.65 17.43 -16.26
N VAL A 17 1.38 17.43 -15.14
CA VAL A 17 0.76 17.61 -13.83
C VAL A 17 -0.11 18.86 -13.97
N SER A 18 -1.42 18.71 -13.88
CA SER A 18 -2.31 19.83 -14.16
C SER A 18 -2.01 20.94 -13.16
N ARG A 19 -1.80 22.16 -13.65
CA ARG A 19 -1.67 23.36 -12.81
C ARG A 19 -2.82 23.51 -11.81
N ALA A 20 -3.94 22.80 -12.01
CA ALA A 20 -5.06 22.74 -11.10
C ALA A 20 -4.75 21.93 -9.82
N ALA A 21 -4.04 20.79 -9.91
CA ALA A 21 -3.67 19.97 -8.75
C ALA A 21 -2.64 20.68 -7.85
N GLU A 22 -1.61 21.29 -8.45
CA GLU A 22 -0.63 22.11 -7.72
C GLU A 22 -1.28 23.33 -7.07
N ARG A 23 -2.18 24.02 -7.79
CA ARG A 23 -2.90 25.19 -7.28
C ARG A 23 -3.98 24.85 -6.25
N TYR A 24 -4.47 23.60 -6.24
CA TYR A 24 -5.38 23.08 -5.22
C TYR A 24 -4.62 22.74 -3.93
N LEU A 25 -3.49 22.02 -4.05
CA LEU A 25 -2.61 21.70 -2.92
C LEU A 25 -2.02 22.96 -2.28
N SER A 26 -1.70 23.99 -3.07
CA SER A 26 -1.21 25.27 -2.53
C SER A 26 -2.30 26.09 -1.83
N LYS A 27 -3.59 25.88 -2.15
CA LYS A 27 -4.71 26.64 -1.58
C LYS A 27 -5.22 26.11 -0.24
N LYS A 28 -5.00 24.82 0.08
CA LYS A 28 -5.44 24.19 1.35
C LYS A 28 -4.44 24.30 2.50
N GLN A 29 -3.38 25.12 2.39
CA GLN A 29 -2.49 25.44 3.51
C GLN A 29 -3.16 26.25 4.65
N GLY A 30 -4.47 26.52 4.57
CA GLY A 30 -5.27 27.05 5.67
C GLY A 30 -6.58 26.28 5.87
N THR A 31 -6.71 25.65 7.04
CA THR A 31 -7.97 25.45 7.79
C THR A 31 -9.16 24.77 7.08
N ALA A 32 -9.02 23.52 6.64
CA ALA A 32 -10.11 22.56 6.65
C ALA A 32 -9.54 21.13 6.76
N VAL A 33 -9.87 20.42 7.83
CA VAL A 33 -9.63 18.97 7.91
C VAL A 33 -10.36 18.35 6.72
N PRO A 34 -9.70 17.59 5.82
CA PRO A 34 -10.39 16.90 4.75
C PRO A 34 -11.51 16.03 5.35
N GLU A 35 -12.72 16.08 4.80
CA GLU A 35 -13.70 15.03 5.06
C GLU A 35 -13.04 13.74 4.57
N TYR A 36 -12.85 12.77 5.46
CA TYR A 36 -12.22 11.49 5.14
C TYR A 36 -13.31 10.42 5.07
N PRO A 37 -14.18 10.43 4.04
CA PRO A 37 -15.41 9.63 4.05
C PRO A 37 -15.13 8.13 4.09
N SER A 38 -13.97 7.67 3.61
CA SER A 38 -13.68 6.25 3.51
C SER A 38 -12.22 5.88 3.76
N VAL A 39 -12.02 4.84 4.58
CA VAL A 39 -10.74 4.19 4.87
C VAL A 39 -10.82 2.74 4.44
N TYR A 40 -9.88 2.31 3.59
CA TYR A 40 -9.75 0.92 3.14
C TYR A 40 -8.54 0.30 3.84
N ILE A 41 -8.75 -0.72 4.65
CA ILE A 41 -7.69 -1.42 5.38
C ILE A 41 -7.45 -2.77 4.72
N PHE A 42 -6.30 -2.92 4.07
CA PHE A 42 -5.86 -4.17 3.45
C PHE A 42 -4.98 -4.93 4.43
N VAL A 43 -5.42 -6.09 4.87
CA VAL A 43 -4.74 -6.90 5.88
C VAL A 43 -4.06 -8.09 5.24
N ASN A 44 -2.76 -8.24 5.48
CA ASN A 44 -2.04 -9.48 5.25
C ASN A 44 -2.06 -10.33 6.52
N PRO A 45 -2.93 -11.36 6.63
CA PRO A 45 -3.18 -12.01 7.92
C PRO A 45 -1.98 -12.78 8.46
N THR A 46 -1.00 -13.11 7.63
CA THR A 46 0.21 -13.84 8.04
C THR A 46 1.32 -12.90 8.57
N SER A 47 1.18 -11.59 8.41
CA SER A 47 2.17 -10.62 8.87
C SER A 47 2.25 -10.54 10.40
N GLY A 48 3.45 -10.29 10.92
CA GLY A 48 3.70 -10.09 12.34
C GLY A 48 3.54 -11.36 13.18
N GLY A 49 3.78 -12.54 12.61
CA GLY A 49 3.51 -13.82 13.27
C GLY A 49 2.01 -14.06 13.45
N ASN A 50 1.24 -13.80 12.40
CA ASN A 50 -0.23 -13.86 12.36
C ASN A 50 -0.98 -12.81 13.19
N LYS A 51 -0.27 -11.85 13.83
CA LYS A 51 -0.92 -10.79 14.63
C LYS A 51 -1.83 -9.88 13.81
N ALA A 52 -1.48 -9.61 12.55
CA ALA A 52 -2.36 -8.85 11.66
C ALA A 52 -3.71 -9.57 11.44
N GLY A 53 -3.69 -10.90 11.40
CA GLY A 53 -4.87 -11.74 11.24
C GLY A 53 -5.84 -11.70 12.42
N GLU A 54 -5.42 -11.25 13.61
CA GLU A 54 -6.35 -11.05 14.74
C GLU A 54 -7.47 -10.06 14.41
N LEU A 55 -7.22 -9.08 13.53
CA LEU A 55 -8.27 -8.17 13.08
C LEU A 55 -9.34 -8.89 12.24
N MET A 56 -8.93 -9.87 11.42
CA MET A 56 -9.86 -10.65 10.58
C MET A 56 -10.77 -11.54 11.42
N LYS A 57 -10.25 -12.08 12.52
CA LYS A 57 -11.03 -12.93 13.45
C LYS A 57 -12.21 -12.22 14.11
N LEU A 58 -12.23 -10.90 14.07
CA LEU A 58 -13.34 -10.11 14.60
C LEU A 58 -14.57 -10.09 13.68
N GLY A 59 -14.44 -10.57 12.42
CA GLY A 59 -15.56 -10.62 11.47
C GLY A 59 -16.11 -9.25 11.08
N MET A 60 -15.30 -8.20 11.20
CA MET A 60 -15.68 -6.83 10.89
C MET A 60 -15.17 -6.46 9.50
N GLU A 61 -16.03 -6.54 8.49
CA GLU A 61 -15.71 -6.12 7.13
C GLU A 61 -15.95 -4.62 6.93
N LYS A 62 -16.98 -4.07 7.58
CA LYS A 62 -17.34 -2.64 7.50
C LYS A 62 -17.73 -2.10 8.86
N MET A 63 -17.32 -0.87 9.16
CA MET A 63 -17.74 -0.15 10.36
C MET A 63 -17.68 1.35 10.16
N SER A 64 -18.60 2.09 10.77
CA SER A 64 -18.49 3.54 10.88
C SER A 64 -17.68 3.90 12.13
N PHE A 65 -16.72 4.81 11.97
CA PHE A 65 -15.88 5.31 13.04
C PHE A 65 -16.25 6.75 13.37
N GLN A 66 -16.46 7.03 14.65
CA GLN A 66 -16.66 8.37 15.18
C GLN A 66 -15.86 8.55 16.47
N ASP A 67 -15.02 9.59 16.55
CA ASP A 67 -14.25 9.98 17.74
C ASP A 67 -13.83 11.45 17.66
N LYS A 68 -14.33 12.30 18.58
CA LYS A 68 -13.91 13.70 18.76
C LYS A 68 -13.86 14.52 17.45
N GLY A 69 -14.90 14.40 16.62
CA GLY A 69 -15.01 15.12 15.35
C GLY A 69 -14.26 14.47 14.18
N LEU A 70 -13.66 13.30 14.37
CA LEU A 70 -13.21 12.44 13.29
C LEU A 70 -14.33 11.46 12.94
N GLU A 71 -14.71 11.42 11.68
CA GLU A 71 -15.71 10.50 11.12
C GLU A 71 -15.14 9.83 9.87
N ALA A 72 -15.36 8.53 9.73
CA ALA A 72 -14.95 7.75 8.56
C ALA A 72 -15.71 6.42 8.46
N ASP A 73 -16.09 6.03 7.25
CA ASP A 73 -16.49 4.64 6.98
C ASP A 73 -15.26 3.79 6.70
N VAL A 74 -15.08 2.72 7.47
CA VAL A 74 -13.92 1.84 7.42
C VAL A 74 -14.34 0.53 6.78
N SER A 75 -13.67 0.14 5.70
CA SER A 75 -13.78 -1.18 5.09
C SER A 75 -12.48 -1.94 5.30
N ILE A 76 -12.56 -3.19 5.74
CA ILE A 76 -11.43 -4.03 6.12
C ILE A 76 -11.46 -5.29 5.25
N PHE A 77 -10.34 -5.62 4.62
CA PHE A 77 -10.23 -6.70 3.65
C PHE A 77 -9.04 -7.62 3.92
N ASP A 78 -9.23 -8.92 3.74
CA ASP A 78 -8.12 -9.88 3.64
C ASP A 78 -7.55 -9.85 2.21
N ILE A 79 -6.26 -9.52 2.07
CA ILE A 79 -5.63 -9.43 0.74
C ILE A 79 -5.59 -10.76 -0.02
N ARG A 80 -5.81 -11.89 0.66
CA ARG A 80 -5.79 -13.23 0.07
C ARG A 80 -7.08 -13.56 -0.66
N GLU A 81 -8.15 -12.79 -0.43
CA GLU A 81 -9.45 -13.01 -1.09
C GLU A 81 -9.38 -12.66 -2.58
N GLY A 82 -9.98 -13.51 -3.40
CA GLY A 82 -9.97 -13.40 -4.86
C GLY A 82 -8.60 -13.66 -5.51
N PRO A 83 -8.56 -13.94 -6.82
CA PRO A 83 -7.32 -14.02 -7.57
C PRO A 83 -6.72 -12.62 -7.83
N SER A 84 -5.43 -12.54 -8.15
CA SER A 84 -4.77 -11.28 -8.55
C SER A 84 -5.44 -10.71 -9.81
N GLY A 85 -5.60 -9.38 -9.87
CA GLY A 85 -6.33 -8.71 -10.96
C GLY A 85 -7.86 -8.77 -10.89
N GLU A 86 -8.44 -9.64 -10.05
CA GLU A 86 -9.88 -9.70 -9.77
C GLU A 86 -10.15 -9.66 -8.25
N LYS A 87 -9.39 -8.84 -7.53
CA LYS A 87 -9.48 -8.72 -6.08
C LYS A 87 -10.73 -7.91 -5.70
N PRO A 88 -11.71 -8.49 -4.97
CA PRO A 88 -12.97 -7.81 -4.66
C PRO A 88 -12.79 -6.46 -3.95
N ALA A 89 -11.80 -6.37 -3.05
CA ALA A 89 -11.48 -5.15 -2.31
C ALA A 89 -11.04 -3.99 -3.22
N PHE A 90 -10.25 -4.28 -4.26
CA PHE A 90 -9.76 -3.27 -5.21
C PHE A 90 -10.86 -2.90 -6.21
N MET A 91 -11.68 -3.85 -6.64
CA MET A 91 -12.88 -3.53 -7.43
C MET A 91 -13.82 -2.59 -6.67
N GLN A 92 -14.10 -2.85 -5.38
CA GLN A 92 -14.91 -1.95 -4.54
C GLN A 92 -14.30 -0.55 -4.41
N LEU A 93 -12.97 -0.46 -4.24
CA LEU A 93 -12.27 0.82 -4.16
C LEU A 93 -12.35 1.59 -5.50
N ARG A 94 -12.16 0.91 -6.63
CA ARG A 94 -12.29 1.49 -7.96
C ARG A 94 -13.71 2.03 -8.17
N ASP A 95 -14.71 1.22 -7.89
CA ASP A 95 -16.12 1.59 -8.08
C ASP A 95 -16.51 2.79 -7.19
N LEU A 96 -15.95 2.90 -5.97
CA LEU A 96 -16.10 4.08 -5.12
C LEU A 96 -15.47 5.34 -5.75
N LEU A 97 -14.27 5.22 -6.31
CA LEU A 97 -13.54 6.34 -6.90
C LEU A 97 -14.17 6.82 -8.22
N ASP A 98 -14.76 5.91 -8.97
CA ASP A 98 -15.45 6.18 -10.24
C ASP A 98 -16.91 6.61 -10.04
N SER A 99 -17.47 6.39 -8.84
CA SER A 99 -18.85 6.75 -8.52
C SER A 99 -19.09 8.26 -8.58
N PRO A 100 -20.23 8.73 -9.14
CA PRO A 100 -20.63 10.14 -9.06
C PRO A 100 -20.84 10.65 -7.63
N GLN A 101 -21.14 9.75 -6.68
CA GLN A 101 -21.25 10.05 -5.25
C GLN A 101 -19.94 9.78 -4.49
N GLY A 102 -18.89 9.38 -5.21
CA GLY A 102 -17.57 9.15 -4.65
C GLY A 102 -16.88 10.45 -4.19
N PRO A 103 -15.65 10.33 -3.67
CA PRO A 103 -14.90 11.50 -3.20
C PRO A 103 -14.76 12.55 -4.31
N ALA A 104 -14.92 13.82 -3.97
CA ALA A 104 -14.80 14.90 -4.94
C ALA A 104 -13.39 14.96 -5.55
N MET A 105 -13.27 15.59 -6.71
CA MET A 105 -11.97 15.80 -7.36
C MET A 105 -11.06 16.63 -6.43
N GLY A 106 -9.92 16.05 -6.03
CA GLY A 106 -8.99 16.66 -5.06
C GLY A 106 -9.12 16.12 -3.63
N ASP A 107 -10.08 15.22 -3.36
CA ASP A 107 -10.13 14.43 -2.14
C ASP A 107 -9.47 13.06 -2.35
N TYR A 108 -8.94 12.53 -1.25
CA TYR A 108 -8.16 11.29 -1.20
C TYR A 108 -8.92 10.21 -0.44
N VAL A 109 -8.87 8.98 -0.96
CA VAL A 109 -9.21 7.78 -0.17
C VAL A 109 -7.98 7.33 0.59
N ARG A 110 -8.13 7.02 1.88
CA ARG A 110 -7.04 6.47 2.68
C ARG A 110 -7.00 4.96 2.55
N VAL A 111 -5.89 4.44 2.07
CA VAL A 111 -5.57 3.02 2.02
C VAL A 111 -4.56 2.72 3.13
N VAL A 112 -4.89 1.82 4.05
CA VAL A 112 -4.02 1.42 5.15
C VAL A 112 -3.64 -0.04 4.96
N VAL A 113 -2.35 -0.33 4.94
CA VAL A 113 -1.85 -1.70 4.77
C VAL A 113 -1.42 -2.26 6.11
N ALA A 114 -2.11 -3.30 6.60
CA ALA A 114 -1.69 -4.04 7.78
C ALA A 114 -0.72 -5.16 7.36
N GLY A 115 0.58 -4.87 7.41
CA GLY A 115 1.61 -5.75 6.86
C GLY A 115 3.01 -5.18 7.00
N GLY A 116 3.94 -5.67 6.17
CA GLY A 116 5.28 -5.11 6.03
C GLY A 116 5.47 -4.33 4.73
N ASP A 117 6.70 -3.90 4.46
CA ASP A 117 7.05 -3.10 3.27
C ASP A 117 6.71 -3.81 1.96
N GLY A 118 6.93 -5.13 1.90
CA GLY A 118 6.55 -5.95 0.75
C GLY A 118 5.03 -5.99 0.50
N THR A 119 4.22 -6.02 1.58
CA THR A 119 2.76 -5.94 1.46
C THR A 119 2.33 -4.57 0.93
N VAL A 120 2.98 -3.49 1.36
CA VAL A 120 2.69 -2.13 0.85
C VAL A 120 2.94 -2.06 -0.66
N MET A 121 4.07 -2.58 -1.12
CA MET A 121 4.39 -2.62 -2.55
C MET A 121 3.42 -3.49 -3.35
N TRP A 122 3.01 -4.64 -2.81
CA TRP A 122 2.01 -5.49 -3.45
C TRP A 122 0.65 -4.80 -3.58
N VAL A 123 0.17 -4.12 -2.54
CA VAL A 123 -1.08 -3.33 -2.61
C VAL A 123 -0.96 -2.24 -3.66
N LEU A 124 0.19 -1.57 -3.77
CA LEU A 124 0.42 -0.58 -4.83
C LEU A 124 0.33 -1.20 -6.24
N GLN A 125 0.93 -2.38 -6.44
CA GLN A 125 0.85 -3.08 -7.73
C GLN A 125 -0.60 -3.46 -8.07
N GLU A 126 -1.37 -3.96 -7.10
CA GLU A 126 -2.78 -4.29 -7.31
C GLU A 126 -3.64 -3.06 -7.59
N LEU A 127 -3.36 -1.90 -6.98
CA LEU A 127 -4.02 -0.63 -7.36
C LEU A 127 -3.82 -0.33 -8.85
N ILE A 128 -2.58 -0.44 -9.34
CA ILE A 128 -2.22 -0.19 -10.74
C ILE A 128 -2.89 -1.21 -11.66
N GLN A 129 -2.84 -2.50 -11.31
CA GLN A 129 -3.45 -3.58 -12.10
C GLN A 129 -4.97 -3.43 -12.24
N HIS A 130 -5.64 -2.91 -11.21
CA HIS A 130 -7.09 -2.64 -11.25
C HIS A 130 -7.44 -1.30 -11.93
N GLY A 131 -6.47 -0.59 -12.49
CA GLY A 131 -6.67 0.70 -13.15
C GLY A 131 -7.05 1.83 -12.19
N ILE A 132 -6.78 1.67 -10.89
CA ILE A 132 -7.11 2.69 -9.88
C ILE A 132 -6.11 3.83 -9.98
N ASN A 133 -6.62 5.06 -10.11
CA ASN A 133 -5.78 6.24 -10.15
C ASN A 133 -5.11 6.49 -8.78
N THR A 134 -3.80 6.22 -8.70
CA THR A 134 -3.01 6.38 -7.48
C THR A 134 -2.94 7.82 -6.97
N ASP A 135 -3.16 8.83 -7.82
CA ASP A 135 -3.21 10.24 -7.40
C ASP A 135 -4.43 10.54 -6.50
N ARG A 136 -5.42 9.63 -6.46
CA ARG A 136 -6.63 9.73 -5.62
C ARG A 136 -6.51 8.93 -4.32
N VAL A 137 -5.38 8.28 -4.08
CA VAL A 137 -5.17 7.36 -2.94
C VAL A 137 -3.98 7.79 -2.10
N CYS A 138 -4.16 7.77 -0.77
CA CYS A 138 -3.09 7.97 0.19
C CYS A 138 -2.81 6.69 0.97
N ILE A 139 -1.59 6.17 0.89
CA ILE A 139 -1.18 4.91 1.52
C ILE A 139 -0.57 5.16 2.90
N GLY A 140 -1.05 4.42 3.90
CA GLY A 140 -0.46 4.30 5.24
C GLY A 140 -0.20 2.84 5.60
N ILE A 141 0.43 2.59 6.75
CA ILE A 141 0.80 1.24 7.18
C ILE A 141 0.46 0.99 8.67
N ILE A 142 0.03 -0.24 8.99
CA ILE A 142 0.20 -0.87 10.31
C ILE A 142 1.42 -1.79 10.22
N PRO A 143 2.55 -1.42 10.83
CA PRO A 143 3.83 -2.09 10.62
C PRO A 143 3.94 -3.45 11.31
N PHE A 144 3.37 -4.48 10.70
CA PHE A 144 3.48 -5.88 11.13
C PHE A 144 4.69 -6.62 10.49
N GLY A 145 5.50 -5.94 9.67
CA GLY A 145 6.72 -6.51 9.11
C GLY A 145 7.86 -6.62 10.13
N THR A 146 8.98 -7.21 9.70
CA THR A 146 10.20 -7.34 10.52
C THR A 146 11.13 -6.13 10.40
N GLY A 147 11.25 -5.52 9.21
CA GLY A 147 12.07 -4.32 8.97
C GLY A 147 11.31 -3.02 9.17
N ASN A 148 10.14 -2.90 8.52
CA ASN A 148 9.24 -1.74 8.59
C ASN A 148 9.94 -0.43 8.22
N ASP A 149 10.80 -0.46 7.19
CA ASP A 149 11.56 0.71 6.75
C ASP A 149 10.64 1.80 6.20
N PHE A 150 9.59 1.43 5.45
CA PHE A 150 8.54 2.34 5.00
C PHE A 150 7.87 3.04 6.18
N SER A 151 7.52 2.27 7.21
CA SER A 151 6.93 2.80 8.43
C SER A 151 7.85 3.78 9.16
N ARG A 152 9.16 3.50 9.24
CA ARG A 152 10.14 4.39 9.85
C ARG A 152 10.31 5.68 9.04
N ALA A 153 10.48 5.56 7.72
CA ALA A 153 10.62 6.69 6.81
C ALA A 153 9.41 7.63 6.83
N THR A 154 8.21 7.08 7.00
CA THR A 154 6.94 7.84 7.06
C THR A 154 6.49 8.17 8.49
N GLY A 155 7.27 7.81 9.50
CA GLY A 155 7.08 8.22 10.90
C GLY A 155 6.03 7.43 11.70
N TRP A 156 5.60 6.26 11.23
CA TRP A 156 4.65 5.36 11.92
C TRP A 156 5.29 4.60 13.09
N GLY A 157 6.60 4.41 13.04
CA GLY A 157 7.39 3.75 14.07
C GLY A 157 7.91 2.36 13.65
N PRO A 158 8.59 1.64 14.55
CA PRO A 158 9.27 0.39 14.22
C PRO A 158 8.33 -0.82 14.11
N SER A 159 7.16 -0.79 14.75
CA SER A 159 6.26 -1.94 14.82
C SER A 159 4.82 -1.51 15.14
N ALA A 160 3.88 -2.39 14.80
CA ALA A 160 2.48 -2.30 15.22
C ALA A 160 2.41 -2.24 16.76
N PRO A 161 1.34 -1.67 17.34
CA PRO A 161 1.27 -1.55 18.78
C PRO A 161 1.10 -2.93 19.41
N SER A 162 1.62 -3.10 20.62
CA SER A 162 1.58 -4.37 21.34
C SER A 162 0.16 -4.80 21.68
N ASP A 163 -0.76 -3.85 21.81
CA ASP A 163 -2.18 -4.06 22.13
C ASP A 163 -3.08 -4.07 20.89
N PHE A 164 -2.58 -4.42 19.70
CA PHE A 164 -3.45 -4.54 18.51
C PHE A 164 -4.16 -5.91 18.46
N PRO A 165 -5.46 -5.97 18.08
CA PRO A 165 -6.40 -4.86 17.88
C PRO A 165 -6.89 -4.25 19.21
N GLY A 166 -6.67 -4.96 20.32
CA GLY A 166 -6.88 -4.49 21.68
C GLY A 166 -8.23 -4.88 22.25
N SER A 167 -8.33 -4.85 23.58
CA SER A 167 -9.62 -5.05 24.26
C SER A 167 -10.61 -3.98 23.78
N CYS A 168 -11.81 -4.39 23.40
CA CYS A 168 -12.83 -3.51 22.81
C CYS A 168 -12.30 -2.62 21.68
N LEU A 169 -11.33 -3.11 20.88
CA LEU A 169 -10.70 -2.38 19.77
C LEU A 169 -9.90 -1.13 20.16
N SER A 170 -9.47 -0.99 21.41
CA SER A 170 -8.77 0.23 21.88
C SER A 170 -7.51 0.54 21.06
N GLY A 171 -6.69 -0.47 20.78
CA GLY A 171 -5.46 -0.34 20.00
C GLY A 171 -5.75 0.03 18.55
N PHE A 172 -6.72 -0.67 17.93
CA PHE A 172 -7.18 -0.39 16.58
C PHE A 172 -7.72 1.03 16.43
N ARG A 173 -8.65 1.46 17.31
CA ARG A 173 -9.23 2.81 17.30
C ARG A 173 -8.16 3.89 17.48
N THR A 174 -7.16 3.65 18.33
CA THR A 174 -6.05 4.58 18.54
C THR A 174 -5.24 4.78 17.26
N TRP A 175 -4.95 3.71 16.53
CA TRP A 175 -4.21 3.80 15.27
C TRP A 175 -5.04 4.38 14.13
N LEU A 176 -6.33 4.06 14.08
CA LEU A 176 -7.24 4.66 13.11
C LEU A 176 -7.28 6.19 13.23
N LYS A 177 -7.32 6.72 14.45
CA LYS A 177 -7.20 8.16 14.70
C LYS A 177 -5.89 8.76 14.18
N ARG A 178 -4.78 8.04 14.36
CA ARG A 178 -3.48 8.47 13.84
C ARG A 178 -3.48 8.53 12.31
N TRP A 179 -4.10 7.59 11.59
CA TRP A 179 -4.24 7.67 10.12
C TRP A 179 -5.13 8.80 9.68
N LEU A 180 -6.32 8.94 10.29
CA LEU A 180 -7.24 10.01 9.93
C LEU A 180 -6.62 11.40 10.13
N SER A 181 -5.79 11.54 11.17
CA SER A 181 -5.08 12.79 11.47
C SER A 181 -3.71 12.92 10.77
N ALA A 182 -3.27 11.93 10.00
CA ALA A 182 -1.94 11.95 9.41
C ALA A 182 -1.84 12.98 8.28
N THR A 183 -0.73 13.73 8.26
CA THR A 183 -0.41 14.62 7.14
C THR A 183 -0.15 13.80 5.89
N ILE A 184 -0.62 14.29 4.75
CA ILE A 184 -0.33 13.69 3.45
C ILE A 184 0.97 14.29 2.92
N LYS A 185 1.89 13.44 2.43
CA LYS A 185 3.08 13.88 1.71
C LYS A 185 3.24 13.09 0.42
N GLN A 186 3.86 13.73 -0.58
CA GLN A 186 4.32 13.01 -1.75
C GLN A 186 5.50 12.11 -1.39
N PHE A 187 5.58 10.99 -2.09
CA PHE A 187 6.60 10.00 -1.86
C PHE A 187 6.95 9.33 -3.18
N ASP A 188 8.23 9.12 -3.40
CA ASP A 188 8.73 8.58 -4.66
C ASP A 188 8.73 7.05 -4.62
N ILE A 189 8.32 6.45 -5.72
CA ILE A 189 8.44 5.01 -5.98
C ILE A 189 9.39 4.85 -7.14
N TRP A 190 10.38 3.99 -6.96
CA TRP A 190 11.42 3.72 -7.94
C TRP A 190 11.08 2.44 -8.67
N GLU A 191 11.08 2.48 -9.98
CA GLU A 191 11.11 1.25 -10.79
C GLU A 191 12.58 0.88 -11.00
N VAL A 192 12.98 -0.27 -10.48
CA VAL A 192 14.34 -0.78 -10.61
C VAL A 192 14.34 -1.88 -11.66
N GLU A 193 15.17 -1.70 -12.67
CA GLU A 193 15.41 -2.66 -13.74
C GLU A 193 16.79 -3.28 -13.57
N VAL A 194 16.84 -4.62 -13.61
CA VAL A 194 18.08 -5.40 -13.56
C VAL A 194 18.11 -6.30 -14.79
N ASP A 195 19.05 -6.04 -15.68
CA ASP A 195 19.32 -6.88 -16.85
C ASP A 195 20.51 -7.80 -16.57
N LEU A 196 20.41 -9.05 -17.01
CA LEU A 196 21.50 -10.02 -16.99
C LEU A 196 22.11 -10.12 -18.39
N ASP A 197 23.42 -10.38 -18.44
CA ASP A 197 24.12 -10.62 -19.69
C ASP A 197 23.57 -11.88 -20.41
N ASP A 198 23.68 -11.89 -21.73
CA ASP A 198 23.20 -13.01 -22.56
C ASP A 198 23.84 -14.35 -22.19
N ASP A 199 25.07 -14.31 -21.68
CA ASP A 199 25.90 -15.45 -21.32
C ASP A 199 25.76 -15.89 -19.85
N GLY A 200 24.96 -15.21 -19.00
CA GLY A 200 24.71 -15.74 -17.66
C GLY A 200 24.15 -14.83 -16.58
N GLY A 201 23.78 -15.49 -15.48
CA GLY A 201 23.21 -14.94 -14.25
C GLY A 201 21.97 -15.73 -13.80
N VAL A 202 21.74 -15.84 -12.50
CA VAL A 202 20.47 -16.33 -11.94
C VAL A 202 20.09 -15.37 -10.83
N ILE A 203 18.90 -14.79 -10.93
CA ILE A 203 18.36 -13.99 -9.83
C ILE A 203 17.72 -14.94 -8.85
N TYR A 204 18.06 -14.81 -7.57
CA TYR A 204 17.50 -15.62 -6.50
C TYR A 204 16.59 -14.79 -5.60
N GLN A 205 15.45 -15.35 -5.22
CA GLN A 205 14.65 -14.87 -4.10
C GLN A 205 14.96 -15.70 -2.85
N LEU A 206 15.09 -15.03 -1.71
CA LEU A 206 15.18 -15.71 -0.41
C LEU A 206 13.77 -16.02 0.11
N LYS A 207 13.40 -17.30 0.17
CA LYS A 207 12.17 -17.79 0.81
C LYS A 207 12.53 -18.68 1.99
N GLY A 208 12.23 -18.24 3.21
CA GLY A 208 12.54 -19.01 4.43
C GLY A 208 14.03 -19.33 4.60
N GLY A 209 14.92 -18.40 4.23
CA GLY A 209 16.37 -18.60 4.29
C GLY A 209 16.96 -19.44 3.16
N LYS A 210 16.14 -19.95 2.23
CA LYS A 210 16.61 -20.70 1.05
C LYS A 210 16.62 -19.80 -0.18
N LYS A 211 17.67 -19.92 -1.00
CA LYS A 211 17.74 -19.31 -2.33
C LYS A 211 16.87 -20.11 -3.29
N VAL A 212 15.86 -19.46 -3.85
CA VAL A 212 14.98 -20.01 -4.88
C VAL A 212 15.23 -19.20 -6.15
N PRO A 213 15.60 -19.82 -7.28
CA PRO A 213 15.80 -19.08 -8.52
C PRO A 213 14.48 -18.45 -8.97
N LEU A 214 14.54 -17.20 -9.42
CA LEU A 214 13.41 -16.53 -10.08
C LEU A 214 13.34 -16.99 -11.55
N THR A 215 12.14 -17.36 -11.97
CA THR A 215 11.79 -17.71 -13.35
C THR A 215 10.90 -16.63 -13.96
N GLU A 216 10.72 -16.63 -15.29
CA GLU A 216 9.78 -15.71 -15.98
C GLU A 216 8.35 -15.79 -15.39
N THR A 217 7.99 -16.93 -14.80
CA THR A 217 6.73 -17.12 -14.07
C THR A 217 6.57 -16.26 -12.81
N ASP A 218 7.67 -15.80 -12.21
CA ASP A 218 7.66 -15.00 -10.99
C ASP A 218 7.48 -13.49 -11.27
N THR A 219 7.49 -13.08 -12.55
CA THR A 219 7.47 -11.67 -12.97
C THR A 219 6.27 -11.23 -13.81
N GLU A 220 5.54 -12.14 -14.47
CA GLU A 220 4.40 -11.76 -15.33
C GLU A 220 3.10 -12.52 -15.07
N VAL A 221 2.00 -11.75 -15.02
CA VAL A 221 0.62 -12.19 -15.19
C VAL A 221 0.42 -12.54 -16.67
N GLY A 222 0.89 -13.70 -17.11
CA GLY A 222 0.68 -14.16 -18.48
C GLY A 222 1.87 -14.93 -19.05
N ASN A 223 1.63 -16.21 -19.33
CA ASN A 223 2.53 -17.21 -19.94
C ASN A 223 3.72 -17.67 -19.09
N ALA A 224 3.45 -18.72 -18.32
CA ALA A 224 4.46 -19.45 -17.57
C ALA A 224 5.44 -20.19 -18.49
N THR A 225 6.75 -19.92 -18.34
CA THR A 225 7.82 -20.78 -18.88
C THR A 225 8.90 -21.03 -17.82
N ASP A 226 9.51 -22.22 -17.82
CA ASP A 226 10.64 -22.59 -16.92
C ASP A 226 11.97 -21.88 -17.27
N ARG A 227 11.92 -20.81 -18.08
CA ARG A 227 13.12 -20.09 -18.51
C ARG A 227 13.65 -19.21 -17.37
N LYS A 228 14.98 -19.18 -17.26
CA LYS A 228 15.69 -18.30 -16.32
C LYS A 228 15.38 -16.85 -16.66
N LEU A 229 15.02 -16.08 -15.65
CA LEU A 229 14.69 -14.67 -15.80
C LEU A 229 15.93 -13.89 -16.25
N LYS A 230 15.89 -13.30 -17.46
CA LYS A 230 16.96 -12.44 -17.99
C LYS A 230 16.86 -10.98 -17.55
N LYS A 231 15.67 -10.55 -17.14
CA LYS A 231 15.36 -9.17 -16.79
C LYS A 231 14.41 -9.14 -15.61
N LEU A 232 14.74 -8.39 -14.57
CA LEU A 232 13.86 -8.16 -13.42
C LEU A 232 13.48 -6.68 -13.37
N VAL A 233 12.18 -6.41 -13.44
CA VAL A 233 11.61 -5.09 -13.16
C VAL A 233 10.88 -5.15 -11.84
N LYS A 234 11.20 -4.26 -10.90
CA LYS A 234 10.58 -4.26 -9.57
C LYS A 234 10.37 -2.84 -9.03
N PRO A 235 9.14 -2.48 -8.63
CA PRO A 235 8.90 -1.21 -7.94
C PRO A 235 9.40 -1.28 -6.48
N MET A 236 9.93 -0.18 -5.97
CA MET A 236 10.52 -0.08 -4.62
C MET A 236 10.21 1.27 -3.95
N CYS A 237 9.98 1.25 -2.63
CA CYS A 237 9.62 2.45 -1.86
C CYS A 237 10.76 3.06 -1.03
N ASN A 238 11.83 2.35 -0.65
CA ASN A 238 12.85 2.94 0.24
C ASN A 238 14.24 2.32 0.19
N TYR A 239 14.34 1.01 -0.04
CA TYR A 239 15.62 0.32 0.08
C TYR A 239 15.72 -0.84 -0.90
N PHE A 240 16.88 -0.93 -1.54
CA PHE A 240 17.31 -2.07 -2.33
C PHE A 240 18.46 -2.73 -1.57
N SER A 241 18.21 -3.91 -0.99
CA SER A 241 19.29 -4.76 -0.50
C SER A 241 19.74 -5.67 -1.63
N THR A 242 20.71 -5.22 -2.43
CA THR A 242 21.49 -6.15 -3.25
C THR A 242 22.71 -6.61 -2.50
N GLY A 243 22.83 -7.92 -2.35
CA GLY A 243 24.12 -8.57 -2.15
C GLY A 243 24.58 -9.13 -3.49
N VAL A 244 25.80 -8.78 -3.89
CA VAL A 244 26.52 -9.54 -4.92
C VAL A 244 27.27 -10.62 -4.14
N GLU A 245 27.01 -11.87 -4.47
CA GLU A 245 27.81 -12.98 -3.95
C GLU A 245 28.94 -13.22 -4.96
N SER A 246 30.16 -12.91 -4.55
CA SER A 246 31.40 -13.14 -5.32
C SER A 246 31.95 -14.53 -5.05
#